data_AF-A0A9Q0W809-F1
#
_entry.id   AF-A0A9Q0W809-F1
#
_cell.length_a   1.000
_cell.length_b   1.000
_cell.length_c   1.000
_cell.angle_alpha   90.00
_cell.angle_beta   90.00
_cell.angle_gamma   90.00
#
_symmetry.space_group_name_H-M   'P 1'
#
loop_
_entity.id
_entity.type
_entity.pdbx_description
1 polymer ?
#
loop_
_entity_poly.entity_id
_entity_poly.type
_entity_poly.pdbx_seq_one_letter_code
_entity_poly.pdbx_strand_id
1 'polypeptide(L)'
;MTKFHFSIQLLILFQFSSIISAIRKDIGFQQIRSCRNTVQGRYLLSDDNGHVCDALSVDPQSRCCPENGSRFSCQGCSLVSQCCNSYEFCVSCCLHPSRTQEAQVLRVKIAKPSTAGKLFFPALPTF
;
A
#
# COMPACT_ATOMS: atom_id res chain seq x y z
N MET A 1 33.33 47.54 -24.59
CA MET A 1 32.60 47.25 -23.33
C MET A 1 31.41 46.31 -23.49
N THR A 2 30.73 46.29 -24.64
CA THR A 2 29.57 45.41 -24.92
C THR A 2 29.88 43.91 -25.04
N LYS A 3 31.07 43.53 -25.54
CA LYS A 3 31.51 42.12 -25.65
C LYS A 3 31.76 41.44 -24.29
N PHE A 4 32.23 42.19 -23.30
CA PHE A 4 32.48 41.67 -21.95
C PHE A 4 31.16 41.36 -21.22
N HIS A 5 30.16 42.23 -21.39
CA HIS A 5 28.82 42.03 -20.84
C HIS A 5 28.11 40.81 -21.46
N PHE A 6 28.26 40.60 -22.78
CA PHE A 6 27.69 39.44 -23.46
C PHE A 6 28.31 38.11 -23.00
N SER A 7 29.63 38.10 -22.77
CA SER A 7 30.35 36.92 -22.25
C SER A 7 29.93 36.57 -20.82
N ILE A 8 29.70 37.56 -19.96
CA ILE A 8 29.20 37.35 -18.60
C ILE A 8 27.76 36.80 -18.61
N GLN A 9 26.89 37.31 -19.49
CA GLN A 9 25.52 36.79 -19.59
C GLN A 9 25.47 35.33 -20.08
N LEU A 10 26.35 34.95 -21.01
CA LEU A 10 26.42 33.56 -21.49
C LEU A 10 26.92 32.59 -20.41
N LEU A 11 27.89 33.01 -19.58
CA LEU A 11 28.39 32.23 -18.45
C LEU A 11 27.31 32.02 -17.38
N ILE A 12 26.51 33.05 -17.09
CA ILE A 12 25.41 32.96 -16.14
C ILE A 12 24.35 31.94 -16.59
N LEU A 13 24.00 31.92 -17.88
CA LEU A 13 23.05 30.95 -18.45
C LEU A 13 23.55 29.49 -18.38
N PHE A 14 24.86 29.27 -18.52
CA PHE A 14 25.45 27.92 -18.45
C PHE A 14 25.48 27.35 -17.03
N GLN A 15 25.62 28.19 -15.99
CA GLN A 15 25.57 27.77 -14.58
C GLN A 15 24.16 27.38 -14.13
N PHE A 16 23.12 28.00 -14.71
CA PHE A 16 21.73 27.67 -14.36
C PHE A 16 21.26 26.31 -14.91
N SER A 17 21.81 25.83 -16.03
CA SER A 17 21.42 24.53 -16.61
C SER A 17 21.84 23.35 -15.73
N SER A 18 22.99 23.44 -15.07
CA SER A 18 23.53 22.38 -14.21
C SER A 18 22.80 22.26 -12.87
N ILE A 19 22.25 23.36 -12.34
CA ILE A 19 21.50 23.36 -11.06
C ILE A 19 20.13 22.70 -11.21
N ILE A 20 19.49 22.83 -12.38
CA ILE A 20 18.12 22.33 -12.59
C ILE A 20 18.08 20.79 -12.73
N SER A 21 19.17 20.16 -13.20
CA SER A 21 19.20 18.69 -13.34
C SER A 21 19.41 17.92 -12.03
N ALA A 22 19.85 18.56 -10.95
CA ALA A 22 20.08 17.89 -9.66
C ALA A 22 18.82 17.83 -8.76
N ILE A 23 17.85 18.74 -8.95
CA ILE A 23 16.67 18.84 -8.07
C ILE A 23 15.63 17.73 -8.36
N ARG A 24 15.70 17.09 -9.53
CA ARG A 24 14.68 16.11 -9.97
C ARG A 24 15.13 14.65 -9.88
N LYS A 25 16.17 14.32 -9.11
CA LYS A 25 16.63 12.93 -9.02
C LYS A 25 15.89 12.10 -7.97
N ASP A 26 15.37 12.67 -6.87
CA ASP A 26 14.86 11.83 -5.78
C ASP A 26 13.61 12.40 -5.05
N ILE A 27 12.61 12.92 -5.79
CA ILE A 27 11.24 13.16 -5.23
C ILE A 27 10.41 11.86 -5.28
N GLY A 28 11.07 10.72 -5.14
CA GLY A 28 10.41 9.54 -4.63
C GLY A 28 10.53 9.64 -3.12
N PHE A 29 9.49 10.14 -2.44
CA PHE A 29 9.32 9.82 -1.02
C PHE A 29 9.64 8.34 -0.90
N GLN A 30 10.67 7.97 -0.13
CA GLN A 30 10.93 6.57 0.17
C GLN A 30 9.69 6.11 0.93
N GLN A 31 8.68 5.65 0.19
CA GLN A 31 7.43 5.20 0.75
C GLN A 31 7.81 4.01 1.59
N ILE A 32 7.93 4.23 2.89
CA ILE A 32 7.97 3.16 3.86
C ILE A 32 6.72 2.36 3.56
N ARG A 33 6.90 1.18 2.95
CA ARG A 33 5.79 0.31 2.60
C ARG A 33 5.14 -0.09 3.92
N SER A 34 3.97 0.45 4.17
CA SER A 34 3.18 0.09 5.34
C SER A 34 2.21 -1.01 4.96
N CYS A 35 2.17 -2.06 5.77
CA CYS A 35 1.23 -3.15 5.58
C CYS A 35 -0.14 -2.80 6.14
N ARG A 36 -1.18 -3.33 5.48
CA ARG A 36 -2.53 -3.39 6.03
C ARG A 36 -2.74 -4.72 6.72
N ASN A 37 -3.28 -4.67 7.92
CA ASN A 37 -3.63 -5.86 8.68
C ASN A 37 -5.14 -6.02 8.83
N THR A 38 -5.54 -7.26 9.06
CA THR A 38 -6.86 -7.63 9.55
C THR A 38 -7.07 -7.13 10.98
N VAL A 39 -8.33 -6.94 11.36
CA VAL A 39 -8.74 -6.36 12.66
C VAL A 39 -9.64 -7.28 13.49
N GLN A 40 -9.97 -8.46 12.98
CA GLN A 40 -10.98 -9.33 13.59
C GLN A 40 -10.40 -10.20 14.73
N GLY A 41 -9.16 -10.70 14.57
CA GLY A 41 -8.50 -11.51 15.59
C GLY A 41 -7.97 -10.69 16.78
N ARG A 42 -8.07 -11.26 17.99
CA ARG A 42 -7.46 -10.67 19.22
C ARG A 42 -5.95 -10.95 19.29
N TYR A 43 -5.54 -12.16 18.94
CA TYR A 43 -4.16 -12.64 19.13
C TYR A 43 -3.40 -12.71 17.82
N LEU A 44 -4.03 -13.23 16.77
CA LEU A 44 -3.44 -13.34 15.44
C LEU A 44 -3.99 -12.27 14.53
N LEU A 45 -3.16 -11.82 13.60
CA LEU A 45 -3.55 -11.00 12.46
C LEU A 45 -2.82 -11.47 11.19
N SER A 46 -3.40 -11.14 10.05
CA SER A 46 -2.81 -11.35 8.73
C SER A 46 -2.50 -10.00 8.10
N ASP A 47 -1.31 -9.86 7.54
CA ASP A 47 -0.95 -8.71 6.72
C ASP A 47 -1.32 -8.92 5.24
N ASP A 48 -1.25 -7.84 4.45
CA ASP A 48 -1.53 -7.83 3.01
C ASP A 48 -0.43 -8.47 2.16
N ASN A 49 0.73 -8.76 2.74
CA ASN A 49 1.75 -9.62 2.14
C ASN A 49 1.43 -11.12 2.33
N GLY A 50 0.41 -11.43 3.12
CA GLY A 50 -0.09 -12.77 3.41
C GLY A 50 0.61 -13.48 4.56
N HIS A 51 1.37 -12.77 5.40
CA HIS A 51 1.94 -13.35 6.62
C HIS A 51 0.91 -13.31 7.76
N VAL A 52 0.90 -14.36 8.57
CA VAL A 52 0.14 -14.43 9.83
C VAL A 52 1.12 -14.40 11.00
N CYS A 53 0.87 -13.51 11.95
CA CYS A 53 1.69 -13.37 13.15
C CYS A 53 0.85 -12.95 14.37
N ASP A 54 1.43 -13.05 15.56
CA ASP A 54 0.83 -12.49 16.77
C ASP A 54 0.79 -10.96 16.70
N ALA A 55 -0.28 -10.37 17.20
CA ALA A 55 -0.49 -8.92 17.22
C ALA A 55 0.64 -8.16 17.94
N LEU A 56 1.31 -8.81 18.90
CA LEU A 56 2.44 -8.27 19.64
C LEU A 56 3.76 -8.31 18.86
N SER A 57 3.85 -9.13 17.82
CA SER A 57 5.05 -9.31 16.99
C SER A 57 5.10 -8.41 15.76
N VAL A 58 4.05 -7.62 15.54
CA VAL A 58 3.96 -6.67 14.43
C VAL A 58 4.97 -5.55 14.59
N ASP A 59 5.67 -5.25 13.51
CA ASP A 59 6.61 -4.14 13.47
C ASP A 59 5.87 -2.79 13.63
N PRO A 60 6.24 -1.94 14.59
CA PRO A 60 5.50 -0.72 14.90
C PRO A 60 5.62 0.36 13.81
N GLN A 61 6.67 0.32 12.98
CA GLN A 61 6.93 1.34 11.95
C GLN A 61 6.23 1.00 10.63
N SER A 62 6.44 -0.22 10.14
CA SER A 62 5.90 -0.74 8.89
C SER A 62 4.50 -1.34 9.05
N ARG A 63 4.09 -1.73 10.26
CA ARG A 63 2.83 -2.44 10.55
C ARG A 63 2.74 -3.85 9.94
N CYS A 64 3.85 -4.37 9.43
CA CYS A 64 3.95 -5.68 8.80
C CYS A 64 4.24 -6.78 9.83
N CYS A 65 3.85 -8.01 9.50
CA CYS A 65 4.32 -9.17 10.25
C CYS A 65 5.81 -9.45 9.94
N PRO A 66 6.55 -10.07 10.86
CA PRO A 66 7.91 -10.51 10.60
C PRO A 66 7.93 -11.59 9.52
N GLU A 67 8.93 -11.58 8.64
CA GLU A 67 9.06 -12.54 7.53
C GLU A 67 9.28 -13.99 7.99
N ASN A 68 9.62 -14.20 9.26
CA ASN A 68 9.74 -15.52 9.85
C ASN A 68 8.37 -16.19 10.15
N GLY A 69 7.27 -15.46 9.97
CA GLY A 69 5.91 -15.96 10.20
C GLY A 69 5.41 -16.91 9.10
N SER A 70 4.23 -17.50 9.34
CA SER A 70 3.58 -18.36 8.33
C SER A 70 3.04 -17.50 7.19
N ARG A 71 3.57 -17.67 5.97
CA ARG A 71 3.10 -16.95 4.78
C ARG A 71 2.16 -17.81 3.94
N PHE A 72 1.02 -17.24 3.56
CA PHE A 72 -0.02 -17.87 2.75
C PHE A 72 -0.51 -19.23 3.29
N SER A 73 -0.53 -19.39 4.61
CA SER A 73 -0.88 -20.67 5.24
C SER A 73 -2.39 -20.90 5.20
N CYS A 74 -2.80 -22.04 4.62
CA CYS A 74 -4.19 -22.48 4.58
C CYS A 74 -4.57 -23.40 5.77
N GLN A 75 -3.85 -23.30 6.89
CA GLN A 75 -4.10 -24.15 8.05
C GLN A 75 -5.54 -23.97 8.57
N GLY A 76 -6.25 -25.08 8.72
CA GLY A 76 -7.65 -25.07 9.15
C GLY A 76 -8.62 -24.55 8.09
N CYS A 77 -8.21 -24.46 6.82
CA CYS A 77 -9.10 -24.16 5.71
C CYS A 77 -9.46 -25.41 4.90
N SER A 78 -10.75 -25.62 4.69
CA SER A 78 -11.26 -26.65 3.78
C SER A 78 -11.34 -26.08 2.37
N LEU A 79 -10.45 -26.55 1.49
CA LEU A 79 -10.38 -26.08 0.10
C LEU A 79 -11.62 -26.45 -0.73
N VAL A 80 -12.38 -27.47 -0.29
CA VAL A 80 -13.60 -27.92 -0.97
C VAL A 80 -14.79 -27.01 -0.64
N SER A 81 -14.96 -26.66 0.64
CA SER A 81 -16.07 -25.81 1.08
C SER A 81 -15.74 -24.31 1.06
N GLN A 82 -14.47 -23.95 0.84
CA GLN A 82 -13.96 -22.57 0.90
C GLN A 82 -14.23 -21.89 2.24
N CYS A 83 -14.41 -22.69 3.30
CA CYS A 83 -14.57 -22.21 4.66
C CYS A 83 -13.31 -22.51 5.46
N CYS A 84 -12.93 -21.58 6.33
CA CYS A 84 -11.81 -21.78 7.24
C CYS A 84 -12.23 -21.56 8.70
N ASN A 85 -11.58 -22.28 9.62
CA ASN A 85 -11.83 -22.17 11.06
C ASN A 85 -11.25 -20.88 11.68
N SER A 86 -10.25 -20.29 11.03
CA SER A 86 -9.65 -19.02 11.43
C SER A 86 -9.72 -18.02 10.29
N TYR A 87 -10.19 -16.82 10.61
CA TYR A 87 -10.27 -15.71 9.67
C TYR A 87 -8.88 -15.29 9.17
N GLU A 88 -7.89 -15.27 10.06
CA GLU A 88 -6.54 -14.79 9.73
C GLU A 88 -5.83 -15.71 8.74
N PHE A 89 -5.91 -17.02 8.98
CA PHE A 89 -5.40 -18.01 8.03
C PHE A 89 -6.22 -18.05 6.73
N CYS A 90 -7.52 -17.74 6.78
CA CYS A 90 -8.35 -17.61 5.58
C CYS A 90 -7.82 -16.51 4.66
N VAL A 91 -7.64 -15.29 5.20
CA VAL A 91 -7.15 -14.14 4.44
C VAL A 91 -5.76 -14.42 3.87
N SER A 92 -4.84 -14.93 4.69
CA SER A 92 -3.50 -15.34 4.25
C SER A 92 -3.56 -16.36 3.10
N CYS A 93 -4.35 -17.43 3.24
CA CYS A 93 -4.52 -18.45 2.19
C CYS A 93 -5.08 -17.88 0.88
N CYS A 94 -6.03 -16.94 0.96
CA CYS A 94 -6.63 -16.29 -0.21
C CYS A 94 -5.66 -15.39 -0.97
N LEU A 95 -4.63 -14.87 -0.30
CA LEU A 95 -3.58 -14.06 -0.92
C LEU A 95 -2.55 -14.90 -1.67
N HIS A 96 -2.58 -16.23 -1.55
CA HIS A 96 -1.66 -17.11 -2.27
C HIS A 96 -1.82 -16.95 -3.79
N PRO A 97 -0.75 -16.76 -4.58
CA PRO A 97 -0.84 -16.49 -6.02
C PRO A 97 -1.53 -17.61 -6.82
N SER A 98 -1.40 -18.87 -6.39
CA SER A 98 -2.15 -19.98 -6.98
C SER A 98 -3.67 -19.92 -6.77
N ARG A 99 -4.17 -19.04 -5.90
CA ARG A 99 -5.60 -18.81 -5.63
C ARG A 99 -6.09 -17.53 -6.32
N THR A 100 -5.23 -16.52 -6.42
CA THR A 100 -5.48 -15.27 -7.15
C THR A 100 -5.12 -15.45 -8.63
N GLN A 101 -6.06 -15.95 -9.43
CA GLN A 101 -5.91 -15.86 -10.89
C GLN A 101 -6.02 -14.39 -11.32
N GLU A 102 -4.90 -13.75 -11.67
CA GLU A 102 -4.85 -12.33 -12.05
C GLU A 102 -5.84 -11.98 -13.18
N ALA A 103 -6.04 -12.90 -14.12
CA ALA A 103 -7.00 -12.75 -15.21
C ALA A 103 -8.47 -12.61 -14.73
N GLN A 104 -8.79 -13.13 -13.54
CA GLN A 104 -10.11 -13.00 -12.94
C GLN A 104 -10.22 -11.71 -12.14
N VAL A 105 -9.17 -11.30 -11.41
CA VAL A 105 -9.14 -10.04 -10.63
C VAL A 105 -9.30 -8.81 -11.52
N LEU A 106 -8.64 -8.78 -12.70
CA LEU A 106 -8.78 -7.70 -13.68
C LEU A 106 -10.18 -7.61 -14.31
N ARG A 107 -10.96 -8.71 -14.26
CA ARG A 107 -12.32 -8.79 -14.80
C ARG A 107 -13.40 -8.50 -13.75
N VAL A 108 -13.05 -8.48 -12.47
CA VAL A 108 -13.97 -8.02 -11.43
C VAL A 108 -14.10 -6.51 -11.59
N LYS A 109 -15.25 -6.05 -12.11
CA LYS A 109 -15.62 -4.64 -11.98
C LYS A 109 -15.56 -4.32 -10.49
N ILE A 110 -14.61 -3.47 -10.08
CA ILE A 110 -14.56 -2.98 -8.69
C ILE A 110 -15.96 -2.48 -8.39
N ALA A 111 -16.66 -3.19 -7.50
CA ALA A 111 -17.96 -2.78 -7.05
C ALA A 111 -17.74 -1.45 -6.33
N LYS A 112 -18.23 -0.36 -6.93
CA LYS A 112 -18.22 0.94 -6.29
C LYS A 112 -18.92 0.74 -4.93
N PRO A 113 -18.28 1.05 -3.79
CA PRO A 113 -18.94 0.89 -2.50
C PRO A 113 -20.28 1.59 -2.56
N SER A 114 -21.34 0.97 -2.05
CA SER A 114 -22.70 1.53 -2.04
C SER A 114 -22.77 2.93 -1.40
N THR A 115 -21.76 3.30 -0.62
CA THR A 115 -21.59 4.60 0.04
C THR A 115 -20.83 5.65 -0.78
N ALA A 116 -20.19 5.30 -1.90
CA ALA A 116 -19.33 6.21 -2.69
C ALA A 116 -20.11 7.23 -3.55
N GLY A 117 -21.35 7.56 -3.15
CA GLY A 117 -22.23 8.46 -3.88
C GLY A 117 -23.30 9.17 -3.04
N LYS A 118 -23.24 9.14 -1.70
CA LYS A 118 -24.12 9.96 -0.85
C LYS A 118 -23.35 10.48 0.37
N LEU A 119 -22.54 11.52 0.14
CA LEU A 119 -22.19 12.47 1.19
C LEU A 119 -23.45 13.31 1.46
N PHE A 120 -24.39 12.77 2.23
CA PHE A 120 -25.48 13.57 2.78
C PHE A 120 -24.95 14.13 4.10
N PHE A 121 -24.49 15.39 4.09
CA PHE A 121 -24.38 16.15 5.33
C PHE A 121 -25.82 16.33 5.84
N PRO A 122 -26.24 15.72 6.96
CA PRO A 122 -27.44 16.21 7.61
C PRO A 122 -27.12 17.65 8.03
N ALA A 123 -27.89 18.61 7.52
CA ALA A 123 -27.87 19.97 8.00
C ALA A 123 -27.98 19.94 9.53
N LEU A 124 -27.07 20.64 10.21
CA LEU A 124 -27.17 20.93 11.64
C LEU A 124 -28.61 21.39 11.96
N PRO A 125 -29.27 20.88 13.01
CA PRO A 125 -30.47 21.52 13.50
C PRO A 125 -30.07 22.86 14.12
N THR A 126 -30.61 23.94 13.57
CA THR A 126 -30.73 25.22 14.28
C THR A 126 -31.54 24.99 15.55
N PHE A 127 -30.90 25.14 16.71
CA PHE A 127 -31.53 25.50 17.98
C PHE A 127 -30.72 26.65 18.59
#